data_AF-A0A1Y5DA82-F1
#
_entry.id   AF-A0A1Y5DA82-F1
#
_cell.length_a   1.000
_cell.length_b   1.000
_cell.length_c   1.000
_cell.angle_alpha   90.00
_cell.angle_beta   90.00
_cell.angle_gamma   90.00
#
_symmetry.space_group_name_H-M   'P 1'
#
loop_
_entity.id
_entity.type
_entity.pdbx_description
1 polymer ?
#
loop_
_entity_poly.entity_id
_entity_poly.type
_entity_poly.pdbx_seq_one_letter_code
_entity_poly.pdbx_strand_id
1 'polypeptide(L)'
;DEAFSKMDETRSKEVINYLTESLGLQLLFIMPTSKSGPFMDLISNQYVFSKVPLASGKRGELNTRVLVDRQQCNQEKIQQLWANHRKVVRQQAELDFMEEFAS
;
A
#
# COMPACT_ATOMS: atom_id res chain seq x y z
N ASP A 1 2.00 -9.30 -12.18
CA ASP A 1 1.05 -9.66 -11.12
C ASP A 1 1.83 -10.35 -10.01
N GLU A 2 1.58 -10.01 -8.75
CA GLU A 2 2.34 -10.48 -7.57
C GLU A 2 3.88 -10.32 -7.64
N ALA A 3 4.41 -9.45 -8.50
CA ALA A 3 5.86 -9.35 -8.76
C ALA A 3 6.68 -9.04 -7.50
N PHE A 4 6.06 -8.34 -6.53
CA PHE A 4 6.68 -7.95 -5.27
C PHE A 4 6.28 -8.87 -4.09
N SER A 5 5.44 -9.89 -4.31
CA SER A 5 4.90 -10.71 -3.21
C SER A 5 5.93 -11.59 -2.51
N LYS A 6 7.05 -11.88 -3.21
CA LYS A 6 8.19 -12.68 -2.73
C LYS A 6 9.43 -11.85 -2.40
N MET A 7 9.37 -10.54 -2.62
CA MET A 7 10.49 -9.63 -2.35
C MET A 7 10.29 -8.96 -1.00
N ASP A 8 11.39 -8.65 -0.31
CA ASP A 8 11.32 -7.77 0.85
C ASP A 8 10.94 -6.34 0.43
N GLU A 9 10.44 -5.55 1.38
CA GLU A 9 9.94 -4.20 1.14
C GLU A 9 11.01 -3.31 0.50
N THR A 10 12.22 -3.28 1.08
CA THR A 10 13.32 -2.40 0.65
C THR A 10 13.67 -2.68 -0.81
N ARG A 11 13.90 -3.94 -1.15
CA ARG A 11 14.24 -4.34 -2.52
C ARG A 11 13.13 -4.04 -3.51
N SER A 12 11.87 -4.17 -3.08
CA SER A 12 10.72 -3.85 -3.91
C SER A 12 10.65 -2.35 -4.23
N LYS A 13 10.93 -1.49 -3.25
CA LYS A 13 10.97 -0.02 -3.44
C LYS A 13 12.08 0.39 -4.41
N GLU A 14 13.27 -0.19 -4.28
CA GLU A 14 14.40 0.10 -5.20
C GLU A 14 14.05 -0.26 -6.65
N VAL A 15 13.42 -1.41 -6.88
CA VAL A 15 13.00 -1.81 -8.23
C VAL A 15 11.94 -0.88 -8.78
N ILE A 16 10.95 -0.47 -7.97
CA ILE A 16 9.92 0.49 -8.39
C ILE A 16 10.58 1.80 -8.82
N ASN A 17 11.44 2.38 -7.97
CA ASN A 17 12.11 3.65 -8.27
C ASN A 17 13.01 3.55 -9.50
N TYR A 18 13.74 2.46 -9.67
CA TYR A 18 14.54 2.25 -10.87
C TYR A 18 13.68 2.27 -12.14
N LEU A 19 12.57 1.52 -12.14
CA LEU A 19 11.66 1.48 -13.29
C LEU A 19 11.01 2.83 -13.57
N THR A 20 10.55 3.55 -12.54
CA THR A 20 9.78 4.78 -12.70
C THR A 20 10.65 6.03 -12.85
N GLU A 21 11.71 6.18 -12.04
CA GLU A 21 12.55 7.38 -12.00
C GLU A 21 13.77 7.27 -12.91
N SER A 22 14.42 6.10 -12.96
CA SER A 22 15.64 5.93 -13.78
C SER A 22 15.32 5.63 -15.24
N LEU A 23 14.34 4.77 -15.50
CA LEU A 23 13.93 4.39 -16.86
C LEU A 23 12.73 5.20 -17.38
N GLY A 24 12.06 5.98 -16.53
CA GLY A 24 10.92 6.80 -16.93
C GLY A 24 9.67 6.00 -17.32
N LEU A 25 9.55 4.75 -16.86
CA LEU A 25 8.44 3.87 -17.23
C LEU A 25 7.23 4.11 -16.33
N GLN A 26 6.04 4.05 -16.93
CA GLN A 26 4.81 3.95 -16.16
C GLN A 26 4.64 2.52 -15.62
N LEU A 27 4.64 2.37 -14.31
CA LEU A 27 4.48 1.07 -13.65
C LEU A 27 3.04 0.89 -13.15
N LEU A 28 2.44 -0.25 -13.51
CA LEU A 28 1.19 -0.74 -12.92
C LEU A 28 1.47 -2.09 -12.25
N PHE A 29 1.10 -2.21 -10.98
CA PHE A 29 1.20 -3.48 -10.26
C PHE A 29 -0.07 -3.76 -9.45
N ILE A 30 -0.28 -5.04 -9.17
CA ILE A 30 -1.45 -5.55 -8.47
C ILE A 30 -0.96 -6.27 -7.21
N MET A 31 -1.63 -6.05 -6.10
CA MET A 31 -1.29 -6.64 -4.81
C MET A 31 -2.51 -6.71 -3.89
N PRO A 32 -2.59 -7.70 -2.97
CA PRO A 32 -3.62 -7.71 -1.93
C PRO A 32 -3.58 -6.44 -1.07
N THR A 33 -4.76 -5.95 -0.67
CA THR A 33 -4.89 -4.74 0.17
C THR A 33 -4.12 -4.84 1.48
N SER A 34 -3.97 -6.04 2.06
CA SER A 34 -3.20 -6.26 3.28
C SER A 34 -1.69 -6.04 3.13
N LYS A 35 -1.17 -6.00 1.90
CA LYS A 35 0.26 -5.85 1.60
C LYS A 35 0.60 -4.53 0.92
N SER A 36 -0.37 -3.65 0.65
CA SER A 36 -0.15 -2.38 -0.09
C SER A 36 0.38 -1.22 0.74
N GLY A 37 0.16 -1.24 2.06
CA GLY A 37 0.57 -0.16 2.98
C GLY A 37 2.00 0.35 2.77
N PRO A 38 3.01 -0.52 2.70
CA PRO A 38 4.40 -0.13 2.53
C PRO A 38 4.73 0.69 1.27
N PHE A 39 3.89 0.63 0.23
CA PHE A 39 4.14 1.26 -1.06
C PHE A 39 3.26 2.50 -1.31
N MET A 40 2.46 2.90 -0.32
CA MET A 40 1.52 4.01 -0.46
C MET A 40 2.21 5.35 -0.72
N ASP A 41 3.46 5.51 -0.28
CA ASP A 41 4.30 6.68 -0.52
C ASP A 41 4.92 6.75 -1.92
N LEU A 42 4.85 5.66 -2.69
CA LEU A 42 5.41 5.57 -4.05
C LEU A 42 4.34 5.67 -5.16
N ILE A 43 3.08 5.38 -4.85
CA ILE A 43 2.01 5.37 -5.86
C ILE A 43 1.38 6.75 -6.06
N SER A 44 0.96 7.05 -7.29
CA SER A 44 0.22 8.27 -7.64
C SER A 44 -1.29 8.03 -7.76
N ASN A 45 -1.68 6.78 -8.03
CA ASN A 45 -3.06 6.37 -8.25
C ASN A 45 -3.26 4.97 -7.67
N GLN A 46 -4.46 4.71 -7.14
CA GLN A 46 -4.87 3.41 -6.64
C GLN A 46 -6.26 3.05 -7.15
N TYR A 47 -6.45 1.76 -7.47
CA TYR A 47 -7.73 1.18 -7.80
C TYR A 47 -7.98 0.01 -6.85
N VAL A 48 -9.00 0.12 -6.01
CA VAL A 48 -9.40 -0.93 -5.08
C VAL A 48 -10.61 -1.66 -5.64
N PHE A 49 -10.45 -2.96 -5.88
CA PHE A 49 -11.51 -3.81 -6.40
C PHE A 49 -12.09 -4.64 -5.24
N SER A 50 -13.41 -4.56 -5.05
CA SER A 50 -14.11 -5.34 -4.03
C SER A 50 -15.23 -6.15 -4.64
N LYS A 51 -15.13 -7.48 -4.55
CA LYS A 51 -16.20 -8.39 -4.95
C LYS A 51 -17.21 -8.50 -3.81
N VAL A 52 -18.45 -8.10 -4.06
CA VAL A 52 -19.53 -8.10 -3.07
C VAL A 52 -20.71 -8.95 -3.56
N PRO A 53 -21.43 -9.64 -2.67
CA PRO A 53 -22.66 -10.32 -3.03
C PRO A 53 -23.72 -9.31 -3.49
N LEU A 54 -24.62 -9.76 -4.38
CA LEU A 54 -25.80 -9.00 -4.75
C LEU A 54 -26.83 -9.08 -3.61
N ALA A 55 -27.44 -7.94 -3.27
CA ALA A 55 -28.45 -7.87 -2.22
C ALA A 55 -29.75 -8.59 -2.62
N SER A 56 -30.07 -8.63 -3.92
CA SER A 56 -31.19 -9.40 -4.46
C SER A 56 -30.95 -9.77 -5.92
N GLY A 57 -31.50 -10.91 -6.33
CA GLY A 57 -31.45 -11.40 -7.71
C GLY A 57 -30.06 -11.84 -8.19
N LYS A 58 -29.94 -11.99 -9.50
CA LYS A 58 -28.68 -12.27 -10.19
C LYS A 58 -28.40 -11.19 -11.24
N ARG A 59 -27.13 -10.93 -11.51
CA ARG A 59 -26.70 -10.16 -12.68
C ARG A 59 -26.30 -11.15 -13.77
N GLY A 60 -27.25 -11.52 -14.63
CA GLY A 60 -27.09 -12.69 -15.51
C GLY A 60 -26.94 -13.95 -14.67
N GLU A 61 -25.83 -14.68 -14.84
CA GLU A 61 -25.50 -15.87 -14.03
C GLU A 61 -24.71 -15.57 -12.73
N LEU A 62 -24.35 -14.31 -12.49
CA LEU A 62 -23.50 -13.94 -11.35
C LEU A 62 -24.33 -13.52 -10.12
N ASN A 63 -23.97 -14.06 -8.95
CA ASN A 63 -24.51 -13.67 -7.64
C ASN A 63 -23.71 -12.52 -6.99
N THR A 64 -22.73 -11.96 -7.69
CA THR A 64 -21.79 -10.98 -7.15
C THR A 64 -21.59 -9.84 -8.14
N ARG A 65 -21.22 -8.66 -7.62
CA ARG A 65 -20.72 -7.54 -8.41
C ARG A 65 -19.33 -7.14 -7.92
N VAL A 66 -18.56 -6.49 -8.78
CA VAL A 66 -17.29 -5.87 -8.41
C VAL A 66 -17.52 -4.37 -8.30
N LEU A 67 -17.19 -3.81 -7.15
CA LEU A 67 -17.09 -2.38 -6.93
C LEU A 67 -15.64 -1.95 -7.22
N VAL A 68 -15.48 -0.80 -7.85
CA VAL A 68 -14.18 -0.20 -8.13
C VAL A 68 -14.15 1.15 -7.43
N ASP A 69 -13.24 1.30 -6.49
CA ASP A 69 -12.91 2.57 -5.89
C ASP A 69 -11.62 3.10 -6.52
N ARG A 70 -11.66 4.32 -7.05
CA ARG A 70 -10.53 4.97 -7.71
C ARG A 70 -10.06 6.13 -6.85
N GLN A 71 -8.80 6.08 -6.47
CA GLN A 71 -8.20 7.08 -5.60
C GLN A 71 -6.99 7.70 -6.30
N GLN A 72 -6.89 9.03 -6.23
CA GLN A 72 -5.70 9.77 -6.62
C GLN A 72 -4.94 10.15 -5.34
N CYS A 73 -3.68 9.77 -5.27
CA CYS A 73 -2.86 9.90 -4.08
C CYS A 73 -2.16 11.26 -4.08
N ASN A 74 -2.31 12.03 -2.99
CA ASN A 74 -1.48 13.22 -2.77
C ASN A 74 -0.13 12.77 -2.21
N GLN A 75 0.83 12.56 -3.10
CA GLN A 75 2.14 11.97 -2.76
C GLN A 75 2.88 12.78 -1.69
N GLU A 76 2.90 14.11 -1.78
CA GLU A 76 3.56 14.98 -0.80
C GLU A 76 2.99 14.80 0.61
N LYS A 77 1.65 14.87 0.75
CA LYS A 77 0.99 14.71 2.06
C LYS A 77 1.17 13.30 2.60
N ILE A 78 1.11 12.29 1.74
CA ILE A 78 1.31 10.89 2.14
C ILE A 78 2.74 10.68 2.62
N GLN A 79 3.74 11.17 1.89
CA GLN A 79 5.15 11.11 2.31
C GLN A 79 5.37 11.81 3.65
N GLN A 80 4.79 13.00 3.84
CA GLN A 80 4.87 13.72 5.11
C GLN A 80 4.21 12.94 6.26
N LEU A 81 3.03 12.36 6.02
CA LEU A 81 2.32 11.55 7.00
C LEU A 81 3.15 10.33 7.43
N TRP A 82 3.73 9.61 6.46
CA TRP A 82 4.59 8.46 6.74
C TRP A 82 5.88 8.85 7.45
N ALA A 83 6.50 9.98 7.09
CA ALA A 83 7.67 10.50 7.78
C ALA A 83 7.36 10.82 9.26
N ASN A 84 6.20 11.41 9.54
CA ASN A 84 5.75 11.68 10.91
C ASN A 84 5.47 10.39 11.68
N HIS A 85 4.78 9.43 11.06
CA HIS A 85 4.49 8.14 11.69
C HIS A 85 5.79 7.40 12.07
N ARG A 86 6.81 7.38 11.20
CA ARG A 86 8.11 6.78 11.51
C ARG A 86 8.80 7.42 12.72
N LYS A 87 8.71 8.75 12.87
CA LYS A 87 9.26 9.46 14.05
C LYS A 87 8.56 9.03 15.33
N VAL A 88 7.23 8.97 15.31
CA VAL A 88 6.41 8.56 16.46
C VAL A 88 6.72 7.12 16.87
N VAL A 89 6.75 6.19 15.90
CA VAL A 89 7.07 4.78 16.16
C VAL A 89 8.47 4.64 16.77
N ARG A 90 9.45 5.40 16.29
CA ARG A 90 10.80 5.38 16.85
C ARG A 90 10.85 5.88 18.29
N GLN A 91 10.18 7.00 18.57
CA GLN A 91 10.11 7.54 19.94
C GLN A 91 9.43 6.56 20.89
N GLN A 92 8.33 5.93 20.46
CA GLN A 92 7.66 4.93 21.26
C GLN A 92 8.57 3.73 21.54
N ALA A 93 9.26 3.21 20.52
CA ALA A 93 10.19 2.10 20.70
C ALA A 93 11.37 2.45 21.64
N GLU A 94 11.86 3.68 21.60
CA GLU A 94 12.89 4.17 22.54
C GLU A 94 12.36 4.20 23.99
N LEU A 95 11.11 4.64 24.20
CA LEU A 95 10.47 4.63 25.52
C LEU A 95 10.23 3.21 26.04
N ASP A 96 9.66 2.33 25.20
CA ASP A 96 9.39 0.94 25.54
C ASP A 96 10.68 0.20 25.90
N PHE A 97 11.77 0.46 25.16
CA PHE A 97 13.09 -0.09 25.47
C PHE A 97 13.57 0.39 26.84
N MET A 98 13.46 1.69 27.16
CA MET A 98 13.90 2.22 28.46
C MET A 98 13.10 1.66 29.64
N GLU A 99 11.79 1.40 29.45
CA GLU A 99 10.93 0.80 30.48
C GLU A 99 11.38 -0.61 30.88
N GLU A 100 11.89 -1.40 29.92
CA GLU A 100 12.39 -2.76 30.14
C GLU A 100 13.64 -2.83 31.04
N PHE A 101 14.41 -1.73 31.15
CA PHE A 101 15.60 -1.63 32.03
C PHE A 101 15.34 -0.88 33.34
N ALA A 102 14.11 -0.40 33.58
CA ALA A 102 13.75 0.32 34.79
C ALA A 102 13.31 -0.61 35.95
N SER A 103 13.26 -1.93 35.72
CA SER A 103 13.00 -2.98 36.73
C SER A 103 14.28 -3.68 37.19
#